data_AF-A0A9P9H512-F1
#
_entry.id   AF-A0A9P9H512-F1
#
_cell.length_a   1.000
_cell.length_b   1.000
_cell.length_c   1.000
_cell.angle_alpha   90.00
_cell.angle_beta   90.00
_cell.angle_gamma   90.00
#
_symmetry.space_group_name_H-M   'P 1'
#
loop_
_entity.id
_entity.type
_entity.pdbx_description
1 polymer ?
#
loop_
_entity_poly.entity_id
_entity_poly.type
_entity_poly.pdbx_seq_one_letter_code
_entity_poly.pdbx_strand_id
1 'polypeptide(L)'
;MSCGIAIIRYEQCLHKLLFKVGCAQGCKELCPPSRQKVLVVTSYLWLCEECHKREYNRELVGRYNKWAHLQRGIPLDYPPEQQSMLSLVLQSRECLDNAFRDNARAMKLEEIQWVAEWTYEYGLMLYDVTVAGKWNRRKAVRRIDQLRTLRLWDLVVIKDGLRCSKELFEEQPEETYWTISEQFAEQHYDRACEVQLPKPRRPQPPLFSEIENTPETKDSVESPDTVDYIQDDEDDDEDLMHHRHS
;
A
#
# COMPACT_ATOMS: atom_id res chain seq x y z
N MET A 1 -15.19 -3.15 -28.65
CA MET A 1 -15.29 -2.54 -27.31
C MET A 1 -13.91 -2.48 -26.69
N SER A 2 -13.69 -1.52 -25.78
CA SER A 2 -12.36 -1.08 -25.37
C SER A 2 -11.87 -1.70 -24.06
N CYS A 3 -10.54 -1.80 -23.92
CA CYS A 3 -9.91 -2.07 -22.63
C CYS A 3 -10.06 -0.85 -21.72
N GLY A 4 -10.48 -1.06 -20.47
CA GLY A 4 -10.48 -0.04 -19.44
C GLY A 4 -9.08 0.14 -18.85
N ILE A 5 -8.68 1.39 -18.63
CA ILE A 5 -7.34 1.73 -18.12
C ILE A 5 -7.45 2.71 -16.95
N ALA A 6 -6.64 2.45 -15.92
CA ALA A 6 -6.34 3.38 -14.84
C ALA A 6 -4.88 3.85 -14.95
N ILE A 7 -4.61 5.10 -14.63
CA ILE A 7 -3.27 5.69 -14.73
C ILE A 7 -2.96 6.46 -13.45
N ILE A 8 -1.78 6.23 -12.87
CA ILE A 8 -1.19 7.10 -11.86
C ILE A 8 0.00 7.86 -12.46
N ARG A 9 0.06 9.16 -12.19
CA ARG A 9 1.17 10.05 -12.55
C ARG A 9 1.95 10.40 -11.29
N TYR A 10 3.26 10.44 -11.39
CA TYR A 10 4.16 10.80 -10.29
C TYR A 10 4.79 12.15 -10.60
N GLU A 11 4.43 13.21 -9.90
CA GLU A 11 4.75 14.59 -10.32
C GLU A 11 6.24 14.90 -10.22
N GLN A 12 6.94 14.44 -9.18
CA GLN A 12 8.38 14.70 -9.03
C GLN A 12 9.26 14.01 -10.08
N CYS A 13 8.86 12.87 -10.61
CA CYS A 13 9.67 12.14 -11.60
C CYS A 13 9.01 12.01 -12.98
N LEU A 14 7.82 12.59 -13.17
CA LEU A 14 7.02 12.58 -14.41
C LEU A 14 6.70 11.20 -14.98
N HIS A 15 6.99 10.13 -14.23
CA HIS A 15 6.68 8.77 -14.60
C HIS A 15 5.17 8.53 -14.53
N LYS A 16 4.73 7.54 -15.31
CA LYS A 16 3.34 7.11 -15.34
C LYS A 16 3.30 5.60 -15.23
N LEU A 17 2.44 5.11 -14.36
CA LEU A 17 2.13 3.69 -14.28
C LEU A 17 0.71 3.48 -14.80
N LEU A 18 0.57 2.49 -15.69
CA LEU A 18 -0.67 2.20 -16.38
C LEU A 18 -1.16 0.83 -15.94
N PHE A 19 -2.40 0.78 -15.47
CA PHE A 19 -3.08 -0.46 -15.12
C PHE A 19 -4.16 -0.79 -16.13
N LYS A 20 -4.15 -2.05 -16.58
CA LYS A 20 -5.29 -2.62 -17.28
C LYS A 20 -6.31 -3.10 -16.25
N VAL A 21 -7.46 -2.44 -16.18
CA VAL A 21 -8.51 -2.79 -15.20
C VAL A 21 -9.53 -3.77 -15.76
N GLY A 22 -9.72 -3.82 -17.06
CA GLY A 22 -10.63 -4.79 -17.66
C GLY A 22 -10.66 -4.73 -19.17
N CYS A 23 -11.21 -5.76 -19.79
CA CYS A 23 -11.46 -5.79 -21.23
C CYS A 23 -12.78 -6.49 -21.54
N ALA A 24 -13.65 -5.82 -22.28
CA ALA A 24 -14.93 -6.38 -22.71
C ALA A 24 -14.76 -7.57 -23.67
N GLN A 25 -13.59 -7.70 -24.30
CA GLN A 25 -13.25 -8.79 -25.24
C GLN A 25 -12.33 -9.85 -24.61
N GLY A 26 -12.00 -9.74 -23.31
CA GLY A 26 -11.16 -10.73 -22.64
C GLY A 26 -9.73 -10.82 -23.15
N CYS A 27 -9.19 -9.76 -23.79
CA CYS A 27 -7.79 -9.75 -24.25
C CYS A 27 -6.84 -10.02 -23.06
N LYS A 28 -5.71 -10.69 -23.28
CA LYS A 28 -4.66 -10.85 -22.25
C LYS A 28 -3.83 -9.56 -22.12
N GLU A 29 -3.39 -9.02 -23.25
CA GLU A 29 -2.65 -7.76 -23.32
C GLU A 29 -3.58 -6.54 -23.48
N LEU A 30 -3.02 -5.34 -23.44
CA LEU A 30 -3.75 -4.10 -23.71
C LEU A 30 -4.24 -4.07 -25.16
N CYS A 31 -5.50 -3.66 -25.34
CA CYS A 31 -6.06 -3.38 -26.65
C CYS A 31 -5.26 -2.26 -27.34
N PRO A 32 -5.30 -2.12 -28.68
CA PRO A 32 -4.71 -0.97 -29.36
C PRO A 32 -5.22 0.36 -28.77
N PRO A 33 -4.42 1.45 -28.74
CA PRO A 33 -4.81 2.73 -28.12
C PRO A 33 -6.16 3.28 -28.58
N SER A 34 -6.52 3.11 -29.85
CA SER A 34 -7.83 3.51 -30.41
C SER A 34 -9.02 2.78 -29.78
N ARG A 35 -8.77 1.66 -29.11
CA ARG A 35 -9.73 0.83 -28.37
C ARG A 35 -9.39 0.79 -26.88
N GLN A 36 -8.79 1.83 -26.34
CA GLN A 36 -8.59 1.98 -24.90
C GLN A 36 -9.51 3.08 -24.37
N LYS A 37 -10.05 2.87 -23.17
CA LYS A 37 -10.85 3.87 -22.45
C LYS A 37 -10.17 4.15 -21.12
N VAL A 38 -9.67 5.37 -20.95
CA VAL A 38 -9.11 5.83 -19.67
C VAL A 38 -10.27 6.14 -18.73
N LEU A 39 -10.36 5.38 -17.63
CA LEU A 39 -11.42 5.46 -16.64
C LEU A 39 -11.04 6.34 -15.45
N VAL A 40 -9.81 6.22 -14.97
CA VAL A 40 -9.28 7.09 -13.91
C VAL A 40 -7.87 7.54 -14.26
N VAL A 41 -7.58 8.80 -13.96
CA VAL A 41 -6.21 9.32 -13.89
C VAL A 41 -6.03 9.95 -12.53
N THR A 42 -5.04 9.48 -11.79
CA THR A 42 -4.58 10.10 -10.55
C THR A 42 -3.21 10.75 -10.74
N SER A 43 -2.90 11.72 -9.90
CA SER A 43 -1.61 12.39 -9.79
C SER A 43 -1.18 12.36 -8.34
N TYR A 44 -0.03 11.73 -8.11
CA TYR A 44 0.62 11.63 -6.83
C TYR A 44 1.80 12.58 -6.83
N LEU A 45 1.90 13.41 -5.79
CA LEU A 45 2.86 14.51 -5.72
C LEU A 45 4.33 14.03 -5.75
N TRP A 46 4.60 12.82 -5.25
CA TRP A 46 5.97 12.35 -5.00
C TRP A 46 6.52 11.41 -6.08
N LEU A 47 7.74 10.91 -5.84
CA LEU A 47 8.44 9.96 -6.70
C LEU A 47 7.68 8.63 -6.82
N CYS A 48 7.85 7.95 -7.95
CA CYS A 48 7.47 6.54 -8.06
C CYS A 48 8.45 5.65 -7.27
N GLU A 49 8.05 4.41 -7.02
CA GLU A 49 8.83 3.42 -6.26
C GLU A 49 10.28 3.28 -6.77
N GLU A 50 10.44 3.12 -8.09
CA GLU A 50 11.78 3.00 -8.70
C GLU A 50 12.63 4.27 -8.57
N CYS A 51 12.03 5.45 -8.61
CA CYS A 51 12.75 6.71 -8.41
C CYS A 51 13.14 6.90 -6.94
N HIS A 52 12.22 6.60 -6.02
CA HIS A 52 12.48 6.61 -4.59
C HIS A 52 13.62 5.65 -4.21
N LYS A 53 13.61 4.43 -4.77
CA LYS A 53 14.69 3.44 -4.59
C LYS A 53 16.03 3.95 -5.13
N ARG A 54 16.03 4.58 -6.31
CA ARG A 54 17.26 5.16 -6.88
C ARG A 54 17.81 6.31 -6.02
N GLU A 55 16.95 7.17 -5.50
CA GLU A 55 17.37 8.27 -4.63
C GLU A 55 17.98 7.74 -3.33
N TYR A 56 17.29 6.82 -2.66
CA TYR A 56 17.79 6.17 -1.45
C TYR A 56 19.16 5.51 -1.67
N ASN A 57 19.36 4.84 -2.79
CA ASN A 57 20.66 4.22 -3.11
C ASN A 57 21.78 5.25 -3.30
N ARG A 58 21.49 6.43 -3.87
CA ARG A 58 22.48 7.52 -3.95
C ARG A 58 22.81 8.08 -2.57
N GLU A 59 21.79 8.31 -1.75
CA GLU A 59 21.97 8.77 -0.37
C GLU A 59 22.76 7.77 0.48
N LEU A 60 22.56 6.47 0.28
CA LEU A 60 23.29 5.42 0.99
C LEU A 60 24.80 5.55 0.78
N VAL A 61 25.26 5.83 -0.45
CA VAL A 61 26.68 6.05 -0.75
C VAL A 61 27.21 7.29 -0.02
N GLY A 62 26.45 8.39 -0.05
CA GLY A 62 26.80 9.62 0.66
C GLY A 62 26.92 9.40 2.18
N ARG A 63 25.98 8.64 2.76
CA ARG A 63 25.98 8.30 4.19
C ARG A 63 27.15 7.42 4.58
N TYR A 64 27.42 6.37 3.80
CA TYR A 64 28.58 5.51 4.02
C TYR A 64 29.87 6.33 4.06
N ASN A 65 30.06 7.22 3.09
CA ASN A 65 31.24 8.09 3.04
C ASN A 65 31.31 9.06 4.24
N LYS A 66 30.17 9.62 4.67
CA LYS A 66 30.09 10.49 5.85
C LYS A 66 30.54 9.75 7.11
N TRP A 67 30.01 8.56 7.38
CA TRP A 67 30.37 7.80 8.58
C TRP A 67 31.83 7.31 8.52
N ALA A 68 32.30 6.85 7.37
CA ALA A 68 33.70 6.50 7.15
C ALA A 68 34.66 7.70 7.34
N HIS A 69 34.25 8.90 6.96
CA HIS A 69 35.01 10.13 7.22
C HIS A 69 35.06 10.45 8.72
N LEU A 70 33.94 10.35 9.43
CA LEU A 70 33.90 10.60 10.87
C LEU A 70 34.76 9.59 11.65
N GLN A 71 34.73 8.31 11.27
CA GLN A 71 35.60 7.28 11.86
C GLN A 71 37.09 7.57 11.63
N ARG A 72 37.47 7.96 10.40
CA ARG A 72 38.86 8.35 10.09
C ARG A 72 39.29 9.66 10.76
N GLY A 73 38.34 10.48 11.17
CA GLY A 73 38.57 11.74 11.88
C GLY A 73 38.83 11.60 13.38
N ILE A 74 38.83 10.38 13.93
CA ILE A 74 39.20 10.15 15.34
C ILE A 74 40.69 10.51 15.51
N PRO A 75 41.04 11.44 16.42
CA PRO A 75 42.44 11.84 16.62
C PRO A 75 43.31 10.68 17.10
N LEU A 76 44.46 10.49 16.44
CA LEU A 76 45.39 9.38 16.72
C LEU A 76 46.25 9.64 17.98
N ASP A 77 46.31 10.88 18.44
CA ASP A 77 47.01 11.30 19.65
C ASP A 77 46.23 11.01 20.94
N TYR A 78 44.98 10.57 20.82
CA TYR A 78 44.18 10.16 21.98
C TYR A 78 44.64 8.80 22.53
N PRO A 79 44.52 8.56 23.85
CA PRO A 79 44.70 7.24 24.42
C PRO A 79 43.84 6.17 23.72
N PRO A 80 44.31 4.92 23.57
CA PRO A 80 43.57 3.86 22.86
C PRO A 80 42.15 3.64 23.38
N GLU A 81 41.94 3.74 24.70
CA GLU A 81 40.64 3.61 25.34
C GLU A 81 39.67 4.71 24.89
N GLN A 82 40.15 5.95 24.77
CA GLN A 82 39.35 7.09 24.33
C GLN A 82 39.00 6.97 22.84
N GLN A 83 39.96 6.54 22.00
CA GLN A 83 39.69 6.25 20.59
C GLN A 83 38.62 5.16 20.42
N SER A 84 38.71 4.10 21.22
CA SER A 84 37.75 2.98 21.20
C SER A 84 36.35 3.44 21.61
N MET A 85 36.25 4.26 22.67
CA MET A 85 35.00 4.84 23.12
C MET A 85 34.36 5.75 22.05
N LEU A 86 35.16 6.61 21.41
CA LEU A 86 34.67 7.47 20.33
C LEU A 86 34.19 6.67 19.12
N SER A 87 34.91 5.61 18.75
CA SER A 87 34.50 4.72 17.66
C SER A 87 33.16 4.03 17.96
N LEU A 88 32.97 3.52 19.19
CA LEU A 88 31.71 2.93 19.65
C LEU A 88 30.55 3.93 19.62
N VAL A 89 30.78 5.17 20.05
CA VAL A 89 29.77 6.24 20.00
C VAL A 89 29.37 6.55 18.56
N LEU A 90 30.34 6.64 17.65
CA LEU A 90 30.07 6.88 16.23
C LEU A 90 29.29 5.73 15.59
N GLN A 91 29.66 4.47 15.88
CA GLN A 91 28.93 3.29 15.41
C GLN A 91 27.49 3.27 15.92
N SER A 92 27.30 3.58 17.20
CA SER A 92 25.96 3.63 17.81
C SER A 92 25.08 4.70 17.14
N ARG A 93 25.65 5.88 16.86
CA ARG A 93 24.97 6.96 16.14
C ARG A 93 24.64 6.59 14.70
N GLU A 94 25.55 5.91 14.02
CA GLU A 94 25.32 5.39 12.67
C GLU A 94 24.16 4.38 12.64
N CYS A 95 24.17 3.41 13.56
CA CYS A 95 23.09 2.43 13.68
C CYS A 95 21.72 3.09 13.91
N LEU A 96 21.66 4.08 14.82
CA LEU A 96 20.42 4.80 15.10
C LEU A 96 19.94 5.63 13.91
N ASP A 97 20.81 6.42 13.27
CA ASP A 97 20.44 7.21 12.08
C ASP A 97 19.97 6.31 10.93
N ASN A 98 20.64 5.16 10.72
CA ASN A 98 20.23 4.19 9.72
C ASN A 98 18.85 3.59 10.03
N ALA A 99 18.59 3.21 11.29
CA ALA A 99 17.30 2.65 11.70
C ALA A 99 16.14 3.64 11.50
N PHE A 100 16.31 4.91 11.88
CA PHE A 100 15.29 5.94 11.65
C PHE A 100 15.00 6.14 10.16
N ARG A 101 16.04 6.16 9.32
CA ARG A 101 15.91 6.34 7.87
C ARG A 101 15.27 5.14 7.20
N ASP A 102 15.60 3.93 7.63
CA ASP A 102 15.02 2.71 7.09
C ASP A 102 13.53 2.62 7.43
N ASN A 103 13.13 3.03 8.63
CA ASN A 103 11.73 3.16 9.00
C ASN A 103 11.00 4.22 8.15
N ALA A 104 11.59 5.41 7.98
CA ALA A 104 11.02 6.45 7.13
C ALA A 104 10.86 6.00 5.67
N ARG A 105 11.85 5.27 5.15
CA ARG A 105 11.82 4.67 3.82
C ARG A 105 10.70 3.63 3.69
N ALA A 106 10.53 2.76 4.68
CA ALA A 106 9.48 1.75 4.69
C ALA A 106 8.09 2.39 4.61
N MET A 107 7.81 3.38 5.48
CA MET A 107 6.55 4.12 5.45
C MET A 107 6.29 4.77 4.08
N LYS A 108 7.34 5.31 3.44
CA LYS A 108 7.19 5.90 2.10
C LYS A 108 6.96 4.90 0.99
N LEU A 109 7.58 3.73 1.04
CA LEU A 109 7.29 2.66 0.09
C LEU A 109 5.87 2.16 0.24
N GLU A 110 5.41 1.97 1.49
CA GLU A 110 4.02 1.61 1.79
C GLU A 110 3.04 2.64 1.22
N GLU A 111 3.29 3.94 1.42
CA GLU A 111 2.46 5.01 0.87
C GLU A 111 2.41 4.98 -0.67
N ILE A 112 3.57 4.85 -1.33
CA ILE A 112 3.66 4.78 -2.80
C ILE A 112 2.87 3.59 -3.35
N GLN A 113 3.00 2.42 -2.74
CA GLN A 113 2.31 1.21 -3.15
C GLN A 113 0.80 1.36 -2.91
N TRP A 114 0.43 1.89 -1.76
CA TRP A 114 -0.95 2.11 -1.39
C TRP A 114 -1.67 3.06 -2.37
N VAL A 115 -1.05 4.17 -2.80
CA VAL A 115 -1.69 5.10 -3.78
C VAL A 115 -1.83 4.48 -5.17
N ALA A 116 -0.87 3.62 -5.55
CA ALA A 116 -0.93 2.87 -6.79
C ALA A 116 -2.05 1.84 -6.76
N GLU A 117 -2.18 1.08 -5.67
CA GLU A 117 -3.26 0.12 -5.42
C GLU A 117 -4.62 0.79 -5.39
N TRP A 118 -4.76 1.90 -4.66
CA TRP A 118 -5.99 2.68 -4.64
C TRP A 118 -6.42 3.10 -6.05
N THR A 119 -5.48 3.59 -6.87
CA THR A 119 -5.76 4.00 -8.25
C THR A 119 -6.25 2.81 -9.09
N TYR A 120 -5.64 1.65 -8.89
CA TYR A 120 -6.03 0.41 -9.56
C TYR A 120 -7.42 -0.06 -9.14
N GLU A 121 -7.68 -0.16 -7.83
CA GLU A 121 -8.98 -0.57 -7.27
C GLU A 121 -10.10 0.37 -7.70
N TYR A 122 -9.87 1.68 -7.62
CA TYR A 122 -10.85 2.66 -8.07
C TYR A 122 -11.14 2.49 -9.57
N GLY A 123 -10.12 2.24 -10.38
CA GLY A 123 -10.27 1.92 -11.79
C GLY A 123 -11.07 0.64 -12.06
N LEU A 124 -10.86 -0.42 -11.27
CA LEU A 124 -11.66 -1.66 -11.33
C LEU A 124 -13.13 -1.37 -11.05
N MET A 125 -13.42 -0.61 -9.99
CA MET A 125 -14.77 -0.21 -9.63
C MET A 125 -15.45 0.58 -10.76
N LEU A 126 -14.76 1.54 -11.36
CA LEU A 126 -15.28 2.29 -12.49
C LEU A 126 -15.54 1.39 -13.71
N TYR A 127 -14.65 0.43 -13.99
CA TYR A 127 -14.83 -0.50 -15.09
C TYR A 127 -16.06 -1.37 -14.90
N ASP A 128 -16.23 -1.94 -13.70
CA ASP A 128 -17.34 -2.82 -13.39
C ASP A 128 -18.69 -2.10 -13.44
N VAL A 129 -18.73 -0.83 -13.04
CA VAL A 129 -19.95 -0.01 -13.08
C VAL A 129 -20.26 0.50 -14.49
N THR A 130 -19.25 0.96 -15.24
CA THR A 130 -19.47 1.69 -16.49
C THR A 130 -19.34 0.84 -17.75
N VAL A 131 -18.66 -0.31 -17.68
CA VAL A 131 -18.38 -1.16 -18.84
C VAL A 131 -18.91 -2.58 -18.63
N ALA A 132 -18.56 -3.23 -17.52
CA ALA A 132 -18.91 -4.64 -17.33
C ALA A 132 -20.36 -4.84 -16.84
N GLY A 133 -20.94 -3.85 -16.15
CA GLY A 133 -22.29 -3.94 -15.58
C GLY A 133 -22.44 -5.01 -14.50
N LYS A 134 -21.33 -5.42 -13.85
CA LYS A 134 -21.30 -6.61 -12.96
C LYS A 134 -21.77 -6.34 -11.54
N TRP A 135 -21.80 -5.08 -11.10
CA TRP A 135 -22.09 -4.75 -9.71
C TRP A 135 -23.53 -4.33 -9.48
N ASN A 136 -24.07 -4.71 -8.31
CA ASN A 136 -25.27 -4.08 -7.78
C ASN A 136 -25.02 -2.58 -7.56
N ARG A 137 -25.84 -1.73 -8.19
CA ARG A 137 -25.69 -0.27 -8.17
C ARG A 137 -25.53 0.31 -6.76
N ARG A 138 -26.27 -0.18 -5.75
CA ARG A 138 -26.16 0.31 -4.37
C ARG A 138 -24.84 -0.08 -3.71
N LYS A 139 -24.37 -1.31 -3.94
CA LYS A 139 -23.08 -1.79 -3.42
C LYS A 139 -21.91 -1.04 -4.07
N ALA A 140 -21.99 -0.78 -5.38
CA ALA A 140 -20.99 -0.04 -6.13
C ALA A 140 -20.85 1.40 -5.64
N VAL A 141 -21.98 2.12 -5.49
CA VAL A 141 -21.99 3.49 -4.95
C VAL A 141 -21.34 3.52 -3.57
N ARG A 142 -21.74 2.63 -2.65
CA ARG A 142 -21.16 2.58 -1.31
C ARG A 142 -19.65 2.33 -1.32
N ARG A 143 -19.14 1.44 -2.18
CA ARG A 143 -17.69 1.15 -2.28
C ARG A 143 -16.94 2.33 -2.90
N ILE A 144 -17.50 2.97 -3.93
CA ILE A 144 -16.95 4.18 -4.54
C ILE A 144 -16.87 5.31 -3.53
N ASP A 145 -17.93 5.53 -2.75
CA ASP A 145 -17.97 6.54 -1.70
C ASP A 145 -16.93 6.23 -0.62
N GLN A 146 -16.81 4.97 -0.18
CA GLN A 146 -15.75 4.56 0.74
C GLN A 146 -14.35 4.90 0.19
N LEU A 147 -14.07 4.54 -1.06
CA LEU A 147 -12.78 4.82 -1.70
C LEU A 147 -12.52 6.34 -1.81
N ARG A 148 -13.54 7.14 -2.09
CA ARG A 148 -13.46 8.61 -2.15
C ARG A 148 -13.25 9.26 -0.78
N THR A 149 -13.81 8.68 0.28
CA THR A 149 -13.63 9.18 1.65
C THR A 149 -12.24 8.90 2.22
N LEU A 150 -11.46 8.02 1.59
CA LEU A 150 -10.06 7.83 1.94
C LEU A 150 -9.31 9.10 1.56
N ARG A 151 -8.94 9.90 2.57
CA ARG A 151 -8.20 11.14 2.37
C ARG A 151 -6.75 10.82 2.05
N LEU A 152 -6.32 11.23 0.87
CA LEU A 152 -4.97 11.03 0.35
C LEU A 152 -4.40 12.40 0.02
N TRP A 153 -3.80 13.00 1.03
CA TRP A 153 -3.37 14.39 1.01
C TRP A 153 -2.45 14.73 -0.16
N ASP A 154 -1.76 13.73 -0.70
CA ASP A 154 -0.81 13.85 -1.81
C ASP A 154 -1.27 13.14 -3.10
N LEU A 155 -2.50 12.62 -3.16
CA LEU A 155 -3.09 11.99 -4.36
C LEU A 155 -4.33 12.74 -4.84
N VAL A 156 -4.29 13.17 -6.10
CA VAL A 156 -5.36 13.93 -6.76
C VAL A 156 -5.96 13.11 -7.90
N VAL A 157 -7.30 13.04 -7.93
CA VAL A 157 -8.03 12.47 -9.07
C VAL A 157 -8.19 13.53 -10.15
N ILE A 158 -7.44 13.42 -11.25
CA ILE A 158 -7.49 14.34 -12.40
C ILE A 158 -8.65 13.98 -13.33
N LYS A 159 -8.90 12.68 -13.51
CA LYS A 159 -9.95 12.17 -14.39
C LYS A 159 -10.71 11.06 -13.70
N ASP A 160 -12.02 11.08 -13.85
CA ASP A 160 -12.94 10.08 -13.34
C ASP A 160 -13.98 9.78 -14.42
N GLY A 161 -14.27 8.49 -14.64
CA GLY A 161 -15.24 8.03 -15.63
C GLY A 161 -16.70 8.26 -15.23
N LEU A 162 -16.97 8.62 -13.96
CA LEU A 162 -18.30 8.88 -13.40
C LEU A 162 -18.56 10.35 -13.06
N ARG A 163 -17.51 11.19 -12.95
CA ARG A 163 -17.63 12.60 -12.58
C ARG A 163 -17.14 13.50 -13.70
N CYS A 164 -17.78 14.65 -13.88
CA CYS A 164 -17.29 15.68 -14.79
C CYS A 164 -16.16 16.50 -14.15
N SER A 165 -15.40 17.25 -14.96
CA SER A 165 -14.28 18.06 -14.47
C SER A 165 -14.69 19.12 -13.44
N LYS A 166 -15.94 19.61 -13.50
CA LYS A 166 -16.46 20.58 -12.53
C LYS A 166 -16.66 19.95 -11.15
N GLU A 167 -17.33 18.80 -11.09
CA GLU A 167 -17.52 18.04 -9.84
C GLU A 167 -16.18 17.65 -9.22
N LEU A 168 -15.22 17.22 -10.05
CA LEU A 168 -13.87 16.92 -9.57
C LEU A 168 -13.17 18.13 -8.97
N PHE A 169 -13.33 19.32 -9.56
CA PHE A 169 -12.72 20.55 -9.06
C PHE A 169 -13.32 20.99 -7.72
N GLU A 170 -14.65 20.95 -7.58
CA GLU A 170 -15.36 21.38 -6.36
C GLU A 170 -15.11 20.46 -5.14
N GLU A 171 -14.82 19.18 -5.38
CA GLU A 171 -14.56 18.19 -4.33
C GLU A 171 -13.08 18.13 -3.89
N GLN A 172 -12.19 18.86 -4.56
CA GLN A 172 -10.77 18.88 -4.20
C GLN A 172 -10.52 19.89 -3.06
N PRO A 173 -9.77 19.52 -2.01
CA PRO A 173 -9.33 20.49 -1.02
C PRO A 173 -8.46 21.56 -1.69
N GLU A 174 -8.71 22.84 -1.40
CA GLU A 174 -7.95 23.98 -1.97
C GLU A 174 -6.43 23.76 -1.83
N GLU A 175 -5.98 23.25 -0.67
CA GLU A 175 -4.57 23.00 -0.36
C GLU A 175 -3.89 22.05 -1.35
N THR A 176 -4.56 20.97 -1.80
CA THR A 176 -3.93 19.96 -2.67
C THR A 176 -3.82 20.43 -4.12
N TYR A 177 -4.80 21.20 -4.61
CA TYR A 177 -4.77 21.77 -5.96
C TYR A 177 -3.66 22.81 -6.13
N TRP A 178 -3.45 23.67 -5.12
CA TRP A 178 -2.41 24.69 -5.15
C TRP A 178 -1.00 24.11 -4.93
N THR A 179 -0.83 23.07 -4.11
CA THR A 179 0.49 22.45 -3.87
C THR A 179 1.05 21.69 -5.10
N ILE A 180 0.18 21.17 -5.98
CA ILE A 180 0.60 20.58 -7.26
C ILE A 180 1.04 21.66 -8.27
N SER A 181 0.50 22.87 -8.15
CA SER A 181 0.87 24.03 -8.98
C SER A 181 2.06 24.81 -8.43
N GLU A 182 2.30 24.80 -7.11
CA GLU A 182 3.34 25.58 -6.44
C GLU A 182 4.10 24.73 -5.39
N GLN A 183 5.38 24.49 -5.71
CA GLN A 183 6.51 24.26 -4.79
C GLN A 183 6.68 22.91 -4.05
N PHE A 184 7.62 22.14 -4.60
CA PHE A 184 8.78 21.49 -3.96
C PHE A 184 8.80 21.19 -2.44
N ALA A 185 8.88 19.88 -2.16
CA ALA A 185 9.80 19.15 -1.25
C ALA A 185 9.97 19.53 0.24
N GLU A 186 9.67 20.74 0.71
CA GLU A 186 9.99 21.16 2.09
C GLU A 186 8.92 20.81 3.13
N GLN A 187 7.70 20.44 2.72
CA GLN A 187 6.58 20.24 3.66
C GLN A 187 6.45 18.81 4.23
N HIS A 188 7.38 17.92 3.90
CA HIS A 188 7.26 16.50 4.25
C HIS A 188 7.45 16.21 5.76
N TYR A 189 8.33 16.95 6.43
CA TYR A 189 8.65 16.66 7.84
C TYR A 189 7.56 17.12 8.81
N ASP A 190 6.91 18.25 8.53
CA ASP A 190 5.91 18.81 9.45
C ASP A 190 4.56 18.06 9.36
N ARG A 191 4.12 17.67 8.16
CA ARG A 191 2.83 16.97 7.98
C ARG A 191 2.83 15.52 8.44
N ALA A 192 3.94 14.79 8.27
CA ALA A 192 4.04 13.41 8.76
C ALA A 192 3.97 13.33 10.30
N CYS A 193 4.33 14.40 11.01
CA CYS A 193 4.25 14.49 12.46
C CYS A 193 2.86 14.93 12.98
N GLU A 194 2.07 15.67 12.19
CA GLU A 194 0.71 16.08 12.56
C GLU A 194 -0.35 15.02 12.25
N VAL A 195 -0.03 14.05 11.39
CA VAL A 195 -0.95 12.96 11.05
C VAL A 195 -0.80 11.83 12.06
N GLN A 196 -1.79 11.70 12.96
CA GLN A 196 -2.11 10.39 13.52
C GLN A 196 -2.60 9.52 12.36
N LEU A 197 -1.70 8.73 11.77
CA LEU A 197 -2.12 7.58 10.97
C LEU A 197 -3.11 6.81 11.86
N PRO A 198 -4.36 6.62 11.43
CA PRO A 198 -5.33 5.90 12.24
C PRO A 198 -4.70 4.57 12.61
N LYS A 199 -4.47 4.32 13.91
CA LYS A 199 -4.05 2.98 14.36
C LYS A 199 -5.04 1.99 13.73
N PRO A 200 -4.57 0.95 13.03
CA PRO A 200 -5.47 -0.04 12.46
C PRO A 200 -6.20 -0.73 13.62
N ARG A 201 -7.37 -0.20 13.99
CA ARG A 201 -8.24 -0.77 15.04
C ARG A 201 -9.10 -1.92 14.52
N ARG A 202 -8.86 -2.36 13.28
CA ARG A 202 -9.54 -3.50 12.68
C ARG A 202 -8.49 -4.47 12.16
N PRO A 203 -8.72 -5.79 12.28
CA PRO A 203 -8.04 -6.74 11.42
C PRO A 203 -8.20 -6.24 9.99
N GLN A 204 -7.10 -6.20 9.22
CA GLN A 204 -7.22 -5.95 7.78
C GLN A 204 -8.26 -6.94 7.26
N PRO A 205 -9.39 -6.48 6.66
CA PRO A 205 -10.34 -7.39 6.07
C PRO A 205 -9.56 -8.23 5.03
N PRO A 206 -9.77 -9.55 4.95
CA PRO A 206 -9.13 -10.32 3.90
C PRO A 206 -9.55 -9.70 2.56
N LEU A 207 -8.54 -9.28 1.77
CA LEU A 207 -8.74 -8.60 0.48
C LEU A 207 -9.36 -9.51 -0.59
N PHE A 208 -9.66 -10.77 -0.23
CA PHE A 208 -10.42 -11.73 -1.01
C PHE A 208 -11.62 -12.19 -0.18
N SER A 209 -12.84 -12.03 -0.71
CA SER A 209 -13.95 -12.85 -0.26
C SER A 209 -13.69 -14.26 -0.78
N GLU A 210 -13.66 -15.24 0.13
CA GLU A 210 -13.87 -16.63 -0.23
C GLU A 210 -15.08 -16.67 -1.16
N ILE A 211 -14.89 -17.30 -2.32
CA ILE A 211 -15.99 -17.59 -3.23
C ILE A 211 -16.91 -18.50 -2.41
N GLU A 212 -18.02 -17.95 -1.89
CA GLU A 212 -19.13 -18.72 -1.35
C GLU A 212 -19.68 -19.60 -2.48
N ASN A 213 -19.06 -20.76 -2.66
CA ASN A 213 -19.67 -21.87 -3.38
C ASN A 213 -20.66 -22.53 -2.42
N THR A 214 -21.81 -21.89 -2.22
CA THR A 214 -23.01 -22.59 -1.75
C THR A 214 -23.91 -22.86 -2.95
N PRO A 215 -24.10 -24.13 -3.35
CA PRO A 215 -25.30 -24.54 -4.03
C PRO A 215 -26.38 -24.91 -3.01
N GLU A 216 -27.51 -24.22 -3.07
CA GLU A 216 -28.76 -24.61 -2.40
C GLU A 216 -29.28 -25.95 -2.98
N THR A 217 -29.26 -27.00 -2.16
CA THR A 217 -30.32 -27.99 -1.87
C THR A 217 -31.32 -28.41 -2.96
N LYS A 218 -31.35 -29.72 -3.34
CA LYS A 218 -32.44 -30.70 -3.01
C LYS A 218 -32.40 -32.05 -3.78
N ASP A 219 -32.64 -33.11 -2.99
CA ASP A 219 -33.38 -34.36 -3.21
C ASP A 219 -32.82 -35.57 -4.02
N SER A 220 -32.58 -36.66 -3.24
CA SER A 220 -32.88 -38.11 -3.45
C SER A 220 -32.13 -38.88 -4.58
N VAL A 221 -31.62 -40.12 -4.42
CA VAL A 221 -32.19 -41.39 -3.91
C VAL A 221 -31.08 -42.46 -3.64
N GLU A 222 -31.29 -43.29 -2.62
CA GLU A 222 -30.83 -44.70 -2.34
C GLU A 222 -29.43 -45.07 -1.75
N SER A 223 -29.51 -45.72 -0.57
CA SER A 223 -28.54 -46.46 0.28
C SER A 223 -28.08 -47.83 -0.32
N PRO A 224 -27.46 -48.80 0.40
CA PRO A 224 -26.83 -48.87 1.75
C PRO A 224 -25.44 -49.55 1.77
N ASP A 225 -24.64 -49.42 2.84
CA ASP A 225 -24.22 -50.47 3.81
C ASP A 225 -22.84 -49.99 4.35
N THR A 226 -22.33 -50.22 5.56
CA THR A 226 -22.65 -51.02 6.75
C THR A 226 -21.71 -50.54 7.88
N VAL A 227 -22.20 -50.58 9.15
CA VAL A 227 -21.53 -50.88 10.46
C VAL A 227 -20.24 -50.10 10.85
N ASP A 228 -19.89 -49.76 12.09
CA ASP A 228 -20.26 -50.07 13.49
C ASP A 228 -19.33 -49.11 14.31
N TYR A 229 -19.74 -48.28 15.29
CA TYR A 229 -20.12 -48.51 16.70
C TYR A 229 -19.20 -47.68 17.64
N ILE A 230 -19.82 -47.04 18.66
CA ILE A 230 -19.28 -46.69 20.02
C ILE A 230 -18.33 -45.45 20.05
N GLN A 231 -18.71 -44.23 20.44
CA GLN A 231 -19.23 -43.68 21.73
C GLN A 231 -18.27 -43.99 22.90
N ASP A 232 -17.56 -43.04 23.50
CA ASP A 232 -18.10 -42.27 24.62
C ASP A 232 -17.14 -41.13 25.01
N ASP A 233 -17.78 -40.13 25.59
CA ASP A 233 -17.34 -38.88 26.18
C ASP A 233 -16.50 -39.03 27.49
N GLU A 234 -16.13 -37.86 28.01
CA GLU A 234 -15.77 -37.51 29.40
C GLU A 234 -14.33 -37.81 29.83
N ASP A 235 -13.64 -37.01 30.65
CA ASP A 235 -13.66 -35.60 31.06
C ASP A 235 -12.43 -35.45 32.00
N ASP A 236 -12.06 -34.20 32.27
CA ASP A 236 -11.42 -33.70 33.50
C ASP A 236 -9.97 -34.10 33.90
N ASP A 237 -9.10 -33.09 33.77
CA ASP A 237 -8.41 -32.40 34.88
C ASP A 237 -7.99 -33.19 36.14
N GLU A 238 -6.67 -33.19 36.39
CA GLU A 238 -6.03 -32.58 37.59
C GLU A 238 -4.69 -33.27 37.94
N ASP A 239 -3.68 -32.40 38.07
CA ASP A 239 -2.68 -32.37 39.13
C ASP A 239 -1.48 -33.34 39.24
N LEU A 240 -0.46 -32.74 39.88
CA LEU A 240 0.68 -33.32 40.60
C LEU A 240 2.03 -33.42 39.88
N MET A 241 2.73 -32.28 39.97
CA MET A 241 4.09 -32.12 40.53
C MET A 241 4.88 -33.36 40.97
N HIS A 242 6.19 -33.26 40.69
CA HIS A 242 7.36 -33.95 41.27
C HIS A 242 7.95 -35.13 40.48
N HIS A 243 9.12 -34.91 39.86
CA HIS A 243 10.37 -35.31 40.52
C HIS A 243 11.64 -34.74 39.86
N ARG A 244 12.53 -34.25 40.73
CA ARG A 244 13.97 -34.02 40.54
C ARG A 244 14.74 -35.33 40.38
N HIS A 245 15.95 -35.18 39.83
CA HIS A 245 17.12 -36.10 39.80
C HIS A 245 17.03 -37.21 38.75
N SER A 246 18.01 -37.45 37.87
CA SER A 246 19.44 -37.07 37.84
C SER A 246 19.90 -36.75 36.43
#